data_AF-A0A166HYY0-F1
#
_entry.id   AF-A0A166HYY0-F1
#
_cell.length_a   1.000
_cell.length_b   1.000
_cell.length_c   1.000
_cell.angle_alpha   90.00
_cell.angle_beta   90.00
_cell.angle_gamma   90.00
#
_symmetry.space_group_name_H-M   'P 1'
#
loop_
_entity.id
_entity.type
_entity.pdbx_description
1 polymer ?
#
loop_
_entity_poly.entity_id
_entity_poly.type
_entity_poly.pdbx_seq_one_letter_code
_entity_poly.pdbx_strand_id
1 'polypeptide(L)'
;MLARLLNDFIYAVSFSTALWPNIPFPRSRLPHWRLPWHTTGGIPQQTYDELVRYTQYSSAVYQPLCPNPLGNALVTEFTNLLTGVHGFVARDDEREEVVVAFRGSQQIPDMFTDANMILIPLDSVVTPANGSDDARVHAGFGVAFGSVGDLVLDTVTEQLREHPAYTVILTGHSMGGALAAIGGAMIKSNTTEAYVRVFTFGQPRTGNAAFADLLEELVGSENLYRAVHTWDGVPAIIPQSLGYRHHSTEYWNFQEPPNRKNVRRCTGQEDPACSSSIPSTGINVAHDVYFGQVMTTDATLCL
;
A
#
# COMPACT_ATOMS: atom_id res chain seq x y z
N MET A 1 20.63 24.71 32.92
CA MET A 1 21.49 23.58 32.50
C MET A 1 20.76 22.58 31.60
N LEU A 2 19.45 22.35 31.77
CA LEU A 2 18.64 21.57 30.81
C LEU A 2 18.35 22.29 29.47
N ALA A 3 18.28 23.62 29.45
CA ALA A 3 18.01 24.39 28.21
C ALA A 3 19.22 24.52 27.26
N ARG A 4 20.44 24.15 27.69
CA ARG A 4 21.62 24.11 26.81
C ARG A 4 21.83 22.75 26.14
N LEU A 5 21.36 21.66 26.76
CA LEU A 5 21.44 20.32 26.17
C LEU A 5 20.41 20.10 25.05
N LEU A 6 19.28 20.83 25.05
CA LEU A 6 18.28 20.78 23.97
C LEU A 6 18.72 21.56 22.71
N ASN A 7 19.54 22.60 22.86
CA ASN A 7 20.03 23.38 21.72
C ASN A 7 21.18 22.68 20.97
N ASP A 8 22.01 21.91 21.68
CA ASP A 8 23.11 21.15 21.06
C ASP A 8 22.61 19.87 20.33
N PHE A 9 21.40 19.40 20.62
CA PHE A 9 20.76 18.30 19.87
C PHE A 9 20.11 18.77 18.56
N ILE A 10 19.64 20.02 18.52
CA ILE A 10 19.01 20.63 17.33
C ILE A 10 20.07 21.07 16.30
N TYR A 11 21.32 21.31 16.71
CA TYR A 11 22.43 21.66 15.79
C TYR A 11 23.26 20.46 15.30
N ALA A 12 23.05 19.25 15.84
CA ALA A 12 23.77 18.04 15.43
C ALA A 12 23.11 17.28 14.25
N VAL A 13 21.93 17.72 13.80
CA VAL A 13 21.26 17.21 12.58
C VAL A 13 21.33 18.26 11.46
N SER A 14 22.49 18.91 11.32
CA SER A 14 22.85 19.51 10.03
C SER A 14 23.32 18.38 9.13
N PHE A 15 22.65 18.19 7.99
CA PHE A 15 23.00 17.26 6.92
C PHE A 15 24.53 17.24 6.66
N SER A 16 25.22 16.28 7.28
CA SER A 16 26.59 15.95 6.94
C SER A 16 26.53 15.04 5.72
N THR A 17 26.80 15.63 4.55
CA THR A 17 26.91 14.96 3.25
C THR A 17 28.17 14.07 3.14
N ALA A 18 28.71 13.57 4.26
CA ALA A 18 30.08 13.03 4.31
C ALA A 18 30.22 11.58 4.80
N LEU A 19 29.15 10.77 4.82
CA LEU A 19 29.26 9.34 5.19
C LEU A 19 28.69 8.35 4.17
N TRP A 20 28.34 8.80 2.97
CA TRP A 20 28.18 7.91 1.83
C TRP A 20 29.47 8.01 1.02
N PRO A 21 30.24 6.91 0.81
CA PRO A 21 31.23 6.95 -0.23
C PRO A 21 30.50 7.36 -1.51
N ASN A 22 31.06 8.30 -2.27
CA ASN A 22 30.58 8.70 -3.58
C ASN A 22 30.41 7.45 -4.46
N ILE A 23 29.26 6.79 -4.37
CA ILE A 23 28.79 5.85 -5.36
C ILE A 23 28.32 6.78 -6.48
N PRO A 24 29.04 6.86 -7.61
CA PRO A 24 28.54 7.63 -8.72
C PRO A 24 27.23 6.98 -9.12
N PHE A 25 26.09 7.64 -8.85
CA PHE A 25 24.86 7.34 -9.55
C PHE A 25 25.24 7.40 -11.03
N PRO A 26 25.23 6.27 -11.76
CA PRO A 26 25.48 6.37 -13.17
C PRO A 26 24.36 7.24 -13.69
N ARG A 27 24.71 8.37 -14.33
CA ARG A 27 23.82 9.05 -15.28
C ARG A 27 23.60 8.15 -16.51
N SER A 28 23.41 6.85 -16.29
CA SER A 28 22.92 5.91 -17.27
C SER A 28 21.48 6.29 -17.49
N ARG A 29 21.27 6.98 -18.61
CA ARG A 29 20.00 7.22 -19.28
C ARG A 29 18.91 6.33 -18.70
N LEU A 30 18.04 6.90 -17.87
CA LEU A 30 16.70 6.35 -17.67
C LEU A 30 16.19 6.01 -19.07
N PRO A 31 15.65 4.80 -19.32
CA PRO A 31 15.10 4.50 -20.64
C PRO A 31 14.16 5.64 -21.01
N HIS A 32 14.49 6.35 -22.09
CA HIS A 32 13.70 7.47 -22.58
C HIS A 32 12.42 6.90 -23.22
N TRP A 33 11.51 6.40 -22.38
CA TRP A 33 10.14 6.18 -22.78
C TRP A 33 9.57 7.56 -23.06
N ARG A 34 9.40 7.91 -24.34
CA ARG A 34 8.63 9.09 -24.72
C ARG A 34 7.19 8.81 -24.28
N LEU A 35 6.82 9.28 -23.10
CA LEU A 35 5.45 9.28 -22.63
C LEU A 35 4.62 10.05 -23.66
N PRO A 36 3.66 9.43 -24.37
CA PRO A 36 3.09 10.04 -25.58
C PRO A 36 2.10 11.20 -25.30
N TRP A 37 1.94 11.65 -24.06
CA TRP A 37 0.79 12.47 -23.69
C TRP A 37 1.16 13.62 -22.77
N HIS A 38 0.84 14.85 -23.20
CA HIS A 38 0.56 15.95 -22.29
C HIS A 38 -0.85 15.76 -21.73
N THR A 39 -1.00 15.05 -20.61
CA THR A 39 -2.29 15.01 -19.92
C THR A 39 -2.51 16.32 -19.18
N THR A 40 -3.43 17.14 -19.67
CA THR A 40 -4.02 18.22 -18.88
C THR A 40 -4.84 17.59 -17.75
N GLY A 41 -4.30 17.57 -16.53
CA GLY A 41 -5.05 17.24 -15.33
C GLY A 41 -4.27 16.38 -14.34
N GLY A 42 -3.52 17.01 -13.45
CA GLY A 42 -3.11 16.37 -12.21
C GLY A 42 -4.29 16.10 -11.28
N ILE A 43 -4.08 15.38 -10.19
CA ILE A 43 -5.13 15.05 -9.21
C ILE A 43 -5.41 16.20 -8.22
N PRO A 44 -6.59 16.26 -7.57
CA PRO A 44 -6.85 17.23 -6.51
C PRO A 44 -5.77 17.23 -5.43
N GLN A 45 -5.51 18.39 -4.81
CA GLN A 45 -4.49 18.51 -3.76
C GLN A 45 -4.79 17.58 -2.57
N GLN A 46 -6.05 17.54 -2.13
CA GLN A 46 -6.49 16.64 -1.06
C GLN A 46 -6.16 15.17 -1.36
N THR A 47 -6.43 14.69 -2.57
CA THR A 47 -6.09 13.30 -2.96
C THR A 47 -4.59 13.07 -2.92
N TYR A 48 -3.78 14.05 -3.35
CA TYR A 48 -2.33 13.96 -3.27
C TYR A 48 -1.85 13.89 -1.81
N ASP A 49 -2.41 14.72 -0.94
CA ASP A 49 -2.04 14.76 0.49
C ASP A 49 -2.41 13.45 1.21
N GLU A 50 -3.56 12.84 0.86
CA GLU A 50 -3.95 11.52 1.36
C GLU A 50 -2.99 10.42 0.87
N LEU A 51 -2.61 10.44 -0.41
CA LEU A 51 -1.62 9.50 -0.95
C LEU A 51 -0.28 9.62 -0.22
N VAL A 52 0.20 10.85 0.03
CA VAL A 52 1.42 11.09 0.83
C VAL A 52 1.27 10.51 2.23
N ARG A 53 0.16 10.81 2.93
CA ARG A 53 -0.07 10.38 4.31
C ARG A 53 -0.13 8.85 4.44
N TYR A 54 -0.91 8.16 3.62
CA TYR A 54 -1.04 6.71 3.76
C TYR A 54 0.19 5.96 3.24
N THR A 55 1.00 6.60 2.40
CA THR A 55 2.35 6.12 2.09
C THR A 55 3.22 6.10 3.35
N GLN A 56 3.12 7.12 4.21
CA GLN A 56 3.86 7.17 5.47
C GLN A 56 3.44 6.04 6.42
N TYR A 57 2.14 5.74 6.56
CA TYR A 57 1.69 4.56 7.30
C TYR A 57 2.24 3.25 6.71
N SER A 58 2.20 3.12 5.38
CA SER A 58 2.78 1.98 4.66
C SER A 58 4.29 1.87 4.81
N SER A 59 4.99 2.95 5.15
CA SER A 59 6.43 2.96 5.47
C SER A 59 6.69 2.73 6.96
N ALA A 60 5.83 3.23 7.84
CA ALA A 60 5.95 3.11 9.30
C ALA A 60 5.95 1.64 9.74
N VAL A 61 5.15 0.80 9.08
CA VAL A 61 5.04 -0.65 9.36
C VAL A 61 6.31 -1.44 9.02
N TYR A 62 7.32 -0.82 8.40
CA TYR A 62 8.65 -1.43 8.25
C TYR A 62 9.56 -1.18 9.47
N GLN A 63 9.18 -0.30 10.41
CA GLN A 63 9.96 -0.07 11.61
C GLN A 63 9.92 -1.32 12.52
N PRO A 64 11.04 -1.67 13.19
CA PRO A 64 11.05 -2.75 14.16
C PRO A 64 10.14 -2.53 15.37
N LEU A 65 9.83 -1.25 15.68
CA LEU A 65 8.98 -0.84 16.78
C LEU A 65 8.24 0.44 16.36
N CYS A 66 6.91 0.47 16.49
CA CYS A 66 6.12 1.64 16.12
C CYS A 66 5.05 1.99 17.15
N PRO A 67 5.43 2.57 18.31
CA PRO A 67 4.50 2.79 19.41
C PRO A 67 3.46 3.88 19.11
N ASN A 68 3.82 4.87 18.28
CA ASN A 68 2.92 5.93 17.84
C ASN A 68 3.02 6.11 16.31
N PRO A 69 2.34 5.28 15.50
CA PRO A 69 2.35 5.42 14.06
C PRO A 69 1.84 6.80 13.62
N LEU A 70 2.72 7.63 13.09
CA LEU A 70 2.51 9.04 12.74
C LEU A 70 1.99 9.88 13.93
N GLY A 71 2.43 9.56 15.14
CA GLY A 71 1.97 10.22 16.37
C GLY A 71 0.60 9.78 16.88
N ASN A 72 -0.03 8.80 16.21
CA ASN A 72 -1.36 8.30 16.57
C ASN A 72 -1.31 7.08 17.48
N ALA A 73 -2.45 6.76 18.12
CA ALA A 73 -2.55 5.67 19.07
C ALA A 73 -2.37 4.32 18.37
N LEU A 74 -1.38 3.53 18.80
CA LEU A 74 -1.30 2.13 18.42
C LEU A 74 -2.38 1.32 19.17
N VAL A 75 -3.29 0.71 18.41
CA VAL A 75 -4.34 -0.17 18.96
C VAL A 75 -3.77 -1.58 19.18
N THR A 76 -3.15 -2.14 18.15
CA THR A 76 -2.49 -3.45 18.23
C THR A 76 -1.42 -3.60 17.16
N GLU A 77 -0.39 -4.38 17.45
CA GLU A 77 0.53 -4.93 16.45
C GLU A 77 0.18 -6.40 16.21
N PHE A 78 0.31 -6.86 14.98
CA PHE A 78 0.09 -8.27 14.64
C PHE A 78 1.25 -8.80 13.80
N THR A 79 1.64 -10.03 14.10
CA THR A 79 2.71 -10.73 13.38
C THR A 79 2.40 -12.20 13.29
N ASN A 80 2.63 -12.79 12.12
CA ASN A 80 2.67 -14.23 11.95
C ASN A 80 4.02 -14.63 11.37
N LEU A 81 4.84 -15.31 12.19
CA LEU A 81 6.21 -15.67 11.82
C LEU A 81 6.27 -16.74 10.72
N LEU A 82 5.24 -17.57 10.58
CA LEU A 82 5.20 -18.64 9.58
C LEU A 82 4.91 -18.08 8.19
N THR A 83 3.98 -17.13 8.09
CA THR A 83 3.61 -16.48 6.83
C THR A 83 4.41 -15.20 6.57
N GLY A 84 5.24 -14.75 7.53
CA GLY A 84 6.05 -13.54 7.43
C GLY A 84 5.24 -12.24 7.46
N VAL A 85 3.96 -12.30 7.81
CA VAL A 85 3.08 -11.13 7.89
C VAL A 85 3.40 -10.32 9.13
N HIS A 86 3.48 -9.01 8.96
CA HIS A 86 3.61 -8.04 10.03
C HIS A 86 2.72 -6.83 9.71
N GLY A 87 2.11 -6.24 10.72
CA GLY A 87 1.26 -5.07 10.57
C GLY A 87 0.83 -4.49 11.90
N PHE A 88 0.07 -3.40 11.82
CA PHE A 88 -0.57 -2.80 12.98
C PHE A 88 -1.94 -2.25 12.66
N VAL A 89 -2.73 -2.03 13.71
CA VAL A 89 -3.91 -1.18 13.72
C VAL A 89 -3.59 0.05 14.55
N ALA A 90 -3.79 1.23 13.99
CA ALA A 90 -3.66 2.52 14.66
C ALA A 90 -5.01 3.25 14.64
N ARG A 91 -5.22 4.15 15.60
CA ARG A 91 -6.41 5.02 15.67
C ARG A 91 -5.97 6.48 15.66
N ASP A 92 -6.50 7.23 14.71
CA ASP A 92 -6.35 8.68 14.61
C ASP A 92 -7.66 9.34 15.04
N ASP A 93 -7.67 9.85 16.26
CA ASP A 93 -8.84 10.48 16.87
C ASP A 93 -9.10 11.90 16.29
N GLU A 94 -8.10 12.56 15.70
CA GLU A 94 -8.26 13.89 15.08
C GLU A 94 -8.98 13.78 13.73
N ARG A 95 -8.70 12.72 12.98
CA ARG A 95 -9.30 12.46 11.67
C ARG A 95 -10.49 11.52 11.70
N GLU A 96 -10.79 10.95 12.87
CA GLU A 96 -11.84 9.94 13.06
C GLU A 96 -11.59 8.70 12.16
N GLU A 97 -10.39 8.13 12.23
CA GLU A 97 -9.94 7.04 11.36
C GLU A 97 -9.34 5.87 12.18
N VAL A 98 -9.59 4.64 11.73
CA VAL A 98 -8.88 3.42 12.16
C VAL A 98 -8.03 2.94 10.98
N VAL A 99 -6.72 2.93 11.13
CA VAL A 99 -5.77 2.60 10.05
C VAL A 99 -5.18 1.21 10.28
N VAL A 100 -5.41 0.30 9.33
CA VAL A 100 -4.78 -1.03 9.27
C VAL A 100 -3.65 -0.99 8.25
N ALA A 101 -2.40 -1.10 8.71
CA ALA A 101 -1.22 -1.08 7.86
C ALA A 101 -0.57 -2.47 7.78
N PHE A 102 -0.30 -2.95 6.57
CA PHE A 102 0.38 -4.22 6.32
C PHE A 102 1.78 -3.98 5.76
N ARG A 103 2.78 -4.65 6.32
CA ARG A 103 4.14 -4.66 5.79
C ARG A 103 4.24 -5.47 4.51
N GLY A 104 5.10 -5.03 3.59
CA GLY A 104 5.56 -5.87 2.49
C GLY A 104 6.60 -6.90 2.94
N SER A 105 6.95 -7.79 2.01
CA SER A 105 7.98 -8.80 2.21
C SER A 105 9.39 -8.20 2.15
N GLN A 106 10.30 -8.72 2.97
CA GLN A 106 11.74 -8.42 2.84
C GLN A 106 12.43 -9.31 1.79
N GLN A 107 11.72 -10.31 1.26
CA GLN A 107 12.19 -11.30 0.28
C GLN A 107 11.25 -11.31 -0.94
N ILE A 108 11.02 -10.12 -1.50
CA ILE A 108 10.05 -9.90 -2.59
C ILE A 108 10.31 -10.80 -3.83
N PRO A 109 11.55 -11.11 -4.25
CA PRO A 109 11.78 -12.01 -5.38
C PRO A 109 11.19 -13.41 -5.17
N ASP A 110 11.46 -14.03 -4.02
CA ASP A 110 11.08 -15.42 -3.71
C ASP A 110 9.56 -15.61 -3.72
N MET A 111 8.82 -14.58 -3.30
CA MET A 111 7.35 -14.55 -3.29
C MET A 111 6.72 -14.63 -4.70
N PHE A 112 7.44 -14.18 -5.73
CA PHE A 112 6.97 -14.18 -7.12
C PHE A 112 7.63 -15.25 -7.99
N THR A 113 8.78 -15.82 -7.58
CA THR A 113 9.53 -16.82 -8.37
C THR A 113 9.28 -18.26 -7.94
N ASP A 114 8.98 -18.55 -6.67
CA ASP A 114 9.14 -19.90 -6.10
C ASP A 114 7.83 -20.67 -5.82
N ALA A 115 6.82 -20.56 -6.70
CA ALA A 115 5.50 -21.22 -6.59
C ALA A 115 4.55 -20.51 -5.60
N ASN A 116 3.39 -19.99 -5.98
CA ASN A 116 2.45 -20.41 -6.99
C ASN A 116 1.61 -19.15 -7.33
N MET A 117 1.70 -18.62 -8.56
CA MET A 117 0.71 -17.67 -9.11
C MET A 117 -0.67 -18.34 -9.29
N ILE A 118 -0.98 -19.35 -8.48
CA ILE A 118 -2.25 -20.05 -8.42
C ILE A 118 -3.27 -19.13 -7.78
N LEU A 119 -4.40 -19.03 -8.46
CA LEU A 119 -5.60 -18.41 -7.96
C LEU A 119 -6.36 -19.44 -7.11
N ILE A 120 -6.61 -19.10 -5.83
CA ILE A 120 -7.43 -19.90 -4.92
C ILE A 120 -8.74 -19.17 -4.58
N PRO A 121 -9.83 -19.89 -4.25
CA PRO A 121 -11.08 -19.30 -3.74
C PRO A 121 -10.84 -18.33 -2.59
N LEU A 122 -11.43 -17.12 -2.65
CA LEU A 122 -11.30 -16.13 -1.58
C LEU A 122 -11.85 -16.67 -0.24
N ASP A 123 -12.98 -17.36 -0.29
CA ASP A 123 -13.63 -18.02 0.84
C ASP A 123 -12.81 -19.17 1.46
N SER A 124 -11.79 -19.68 0.76
CA SER A 124 -10.89 -20.70 1.29
C SER A 124 -9.87 -20.16 2.31
N VAL A 125 -9.69 -18.84 2.38
CA VAL A 125 -8.73 -18.22 3.30
C VAL A 125 -9.39 -17.45 4.42
N VAL A 126 -10.46 -16.71 4.13
CA VAL A 126 -11.35 -16.09 5.11
C VAL A 126 -12.74 -16.05 4.49
N THR A 127 -13.76 -16.54 5.20
CA THR A 127 -15.13 -16.56 4.68
C THR A 127 -15.71 -15.14 4.67
N PRO A 128 -16.02 -14.55 3.49
CA PRO A 128 -16.72 -13.28 3.44
C PRO A 128 -18.20 -13.49 3.81
N ALA A 129 -18.82 -12.53 4.51
CA ALA A 129 -20.25 -12.59 4.82
C ALA A 129 -21.12 -12.40 3.55
N ASN A 130 -20.66 -11.53 2.65
CA ASN A 130 -21.14 -11.35 1.28
C ASN A 130 -19.96 -11.51 0.31
N GLY A 131 -20.06 -12.41 -0.66
CA GLY A 131 -18.94 -12.74 -1.54
C GLY A 131 -19.37 -13.09 -2.97
N SER A 132 -18.38 -13.49 -3.77
CA SER A 132 -18.56 -14.00 -5.12
C SER A 132 -17.93 -15.39 -5.21
N ASP A 133 -18.71 -16.37 -5.66
CA ASP A 133 -18.26 -17.77 -5.85
C ASP A 133 -17.10 -17.88 -6.84
N ASP A 134 -16.91 -16.87 -7.69
CA ASP A 134 -15.86 -16.78 -8.71
C ASP A 134 -14.64 -15.95 -8.26
N ALA A 135 -14.72 -15.24 -7.12
CA ALA A 135 -13.61 -14.43 -6.63
C ALA A 135 -12.42 -15.32 -6.23
N ARG A 136 -11.27 -15.08 -6.86
CA ARG A 136 -10.03 -15.79 -6.59
C ARG A 136 -8.91 -14.81 -6.31
N VAL A 137 -8.04 -15.15 -5.35
CA VAL A 137 -6.86 -14.37 -4.99
C VAL A 137 -5.59 -15.20 -5.16
N HIS A 138 -4.45 -14.52 -5.28
CA HIS A 138 -3.14 -15.16 -5.27
C HIS A 138 -2.99 -16.02 -4.01
N ALA A 139 -2.62 -17.29 -4.16
CA ALA A 139 -2.53 -18.24 -3.05
C ALA A 139 -1.68 -17.71 -1.88
N GLY A 140 -0.50 -17.15 -2.18
CA GLY A 140 0.38 -16.58 -1.17
C GLY A 140 -0.23 -15.39 -0.43
N PHE A 141 -0.94 -14.50 -1.14
CA PHE A 141 -1.57 -13.32 -0.51
C PHE A 141 -2.78 -13.72 0.32
N GLY A 142 -3.59 -14.66 -0.20
CA GLY A 142 -4.73 -15.21 0.52
C GLY A 142 -4.30 -15.90 1.83
N VAL A 143 -3.32 -16.81 1.77
CA VAL A 143 -2.82 -17.52 2.96
C VAL A 143 -2.17 -16.54 3.96
N ALA A 144 -1.41 -15.57 3.46
CA ALA A 144 -0.83 -14.52 4.30
C ALA A 144 -1.92 -13.72 5.02
N PHE A 145 -2.92 -13.20 4.31
CA PHE A 145 -4.02 -12.47 4.94
C PHE A 145 -4.79 -13.36 5.93
N GLY A 146 -5.18 -14.58 5.52
CA GLY A 146 -5.92 -15.52 6.37
C GLY A 146 -5.19 -15.86 7.67
N SER A 147 -3.86 -15.79 7.71
CA SER A 147 -3.08 -16.04 8.92
C SER A 147 -3.19 -14.97 10.02
N VAL A 148 -3.74 -13.80 9.67
CA VAL A 148 -3.98 -12.67 10.59
C VAL A 148 -5.40 -12.09 10.47
N GLY A 149 -6.22 -12.61 9.55
CA GLY A 149 -7.50 -12.04 9.15
C GLY A 149 -8.48 -11.92 10.30
N ASP A 150 -8.67 -12.98 11.09
CA ASP A 150 -9.58 -13.00 12.24
C ASP A 150 -9.19 -11.93 13.27
N LEU A 151 -7.91 -11.83 13.62
CA LEU A 151 -7.41 -10.82 14.56
C LEU A 151 -7.67 -9.40 14.06
N VAL A 152 -7.43 -9.14 12.77
CA VAL A 152 -7.67 -7.83 12.15
C VAL A 152 -9.16 -7.51 12.15
N LEU A 153 -10.01 -8.46 11.75
CA LEU A 153 -11.46 -8.29 11.73
C LEU A 153 -12.03 -8.03 13.13
N ASP A 154 -11.63 -8.81 14.12
CA ASP A 154 -12.06 -8.64 15.51
C ASP A 154 -11.62 -7.28 16.06
N THR A 155 -10.37 -6.89 15.80
CA THR A 155 -9.82 -5.60 16.26
C THR A 155 -10.57 -4.43 15.63
N VAL A 156 -10.77 -4.45 14.31
CA VAL A 156 -11.48 -3.37 13.60
C VAL A 156 -12.94 -3.31 14.03
N THR A 157 -13.60 -4.47 14.20
CA THR A 157 -14.99 -4.53 14.67
C THR A 157 -15.12 -3.93 16.07
N GLU A 158 -14.19 -4.21 16.98
CA GLU A 158 -14.19 -3.63 18.31
C GLU A 158 -13.95 -2.11 18.27
N GLN A 159 -13.01 -1.63 17.44
CA GLN A 159 -12.79 -0.19 17.27
C GLN A 159 -14.02 0.51 16.70
N LEU A 160 -14.73 -0.09 15.74
CA LEU A 160 -15.98 0.46 15.22
C LEU A 160 -17.13 0.40 16.23
N ARG A 161 -17.13 -0.57 17.15
CA ARG A 161 -18.11 -0.63 18.26
C ARG A 161 -17.93 0.55 19.21
N GLU A 162 -16.69 0.93 19.49
CA GLU A 162 -16.33 2.06 20.35
C GLU A 162 -16.43 3.41 19.62
N HIS A 163 -16.12 3.42 18.32
CA HIS A 163 -16.03 4.60 17.47
C HIS A 163 -16.83 4.41 16.16
N PRO A 164 -18.18 4.36 16.22
CA PRO A 164 -19.02 3.98 15.07
C PRO A 164 -19.00 4.95 13.88
N ALA A 165 -18.53 6.18 14.08
CA ALA A 165 -18.38 7.17 13.01
C ALA A 165 -17.04 7.08 12.27
N TYR A 166 -16.09 6.27 12.76
CA TYR A 166 -14.74 6.29 12.24
C TYR A 166 -14.64 5.60 10.87
N THR A 167 -13.80 6.16 10.00
CA THR A 167 -13.46 5.57 8.72
C THR A 167 -12.40 4.49 8.90
N VAL A 168 -12.57 3.31 8.31
CA VAL A 168 -11.52 2.30 8.27
C VAL A 168 -10.64 2.53 7.05
N ILE A 169 -9.36 2.75 7.29
CA ILE A 169 -8.35 2.86 6.24
C ILE A 169 -7.53 1.58 6.21
N LEU A 170 -7.34 1.01 5.03
CA LEU A 170 -6.41 -0.07 4.82
C LEU A 170 -5.27 0.39 3.94
N THR A 171 -4.05 0.06 4.34
CA THR A 171 -2.89 0.50 3.59
C THR A 171 -1.74 -0.49 3.63
N GLY A 172 -0.90 -0.43 2.61
CA GLY A 172 0.31 -1.23 2.55
C GLY A 172 1.09 -1.01 1.27
N HIS A 173 2.39 -1.27 1.38
CA HIS A 173 3.34 -1.24 0.27
C HIS A 173 3.66 -2.67 -0.21
N SER A 174 3.86 -2.86 -1.51
CA SER A 174 4.25 -4.14 -2.12
C SER A 174 3.26 -5.26 -1.78
N MET A 175 3.72 -6.40 -1.24
CA MET A 175 2.84 -7.45 -0.70
C MET A 175 1.79 -6.88 0.28
N GLY A 176 2.16 -5.93 1.12
CA GLY A 176 1.24 -5.29 2.06
C GLY A 176 0.07 -4.60 1.36
N GLY A 177 0.29 -4.07 0.16
CA GLY A 177 -0.79 -3.54 -0.68
C GLY A 177 -1.78 -4.62 -1.13
N ALA A 178 -1.30 -5.84 -1.42
CA ALA A 178 -2.18 -6.95 -1.77
C ALA A 178 -3.01 -7.41 -0.56
N LEU A 179 -2.39 -7.49 0.63
CA LEU A 179 -3.08 -7.79 1.89
C LEU A 179 -4.11 -6.71 2.24
N ALA A 180 -3.80 -5.43 2.02
CA ALA A 180 -4.74 -4.33 2.22
C ALA A 180 -5.97 -4.43 1.29
N ALA A 181 -5.79 -4.84 0.03
CA ALA A 181 -6.93 -5.06 -0.86
C ALA A 181 -7.82 -6.24 -0.42
N ILE A 182 -7.22 -7.38 -0.05
CA ILE A 182 -7.97 -8.52 0.49
C ILE A 182 -8.70 -8.10 1.76
N GLY A 183 -7.99 -7.46 2.70
CA GLY A 183 -8.58 -6.95 3.93
C GLY A 183 -9.72 -5.97 3.69
N GLY A 184 -9.66 -5.16 2.63
CA GLY A 184 -10.68 -4.16 2.33
C GLY A 184 -12.00 -4.82 1.97
N ALA A 185 -11.93 -5.86 1.13
CA ALA A 185 -13.08 -6.70 0.82
C ALA A 185 -13.59 -7.42 2.08
N MET A 186 -12.69 -8.03 2.88
CA MET A 186 -13.09 -8.81 4.05
C MET A 186 -13.71 -7.99 5.16
N ILE A 187 -13.14 -6.83 5.49
CA ILE A 187 -13.70 -5.89 6.47
C ILE A 187 -15.05 -5.39 5.97
N LYS A 188 -15.12 -4.85 4.75
CA LYS A 188 -16.37 -4.27 4.23
C LYS A 188 -17.50 -5.31 4.11
N SER A 189 -17.15 -6.56 3.80
CA SER A 189 -18.08 -7.69 3.78
C SER A 189 -18.65 -8.00 5.17
N ASN A 190 -17.81 -7.97 6.22
CA ASN A 190 -18.21 -8.30 7.60
C ASN A 190 -18.76 -7.10 8.40
N THR A 191 -18.44 -5.86 8.01
CA THR A 191 -18.88 -4.62 8.65
C THR A 191 -19.56 -3.72 7.62
N THR A 192 -20.76 -4.09 7.18
CA THR A 192 -21.44 -3.48 6.01
C THR A 192 -21.65 -1.97 6.12
N GLU A 193 -21.89 -1.46 7.34
CA GLU A 193 -22.12 -0.04 7.60
C GLU A 193 -20.82 0.78 7.67
N ALA A 194 -19.66 0.14 7.81
CA ALA A 194 -18.39 0.84 7.94
C ALA A 194 -18.03 1.57 6.64
N TYR A 195 -17.57 2.80 6.75
CA TYR A 195 -16.95 3.50 5.63
C TYR A 195 -15.49 3.03 5.52
N VAL A 196 -15.14 2.43 4.38
CA VAL A 196 -13.84 1.78 4.16
C VAL A 196 -13.13 2.44 2.99
N ARG A 197 -11.84 2.73 3.14
CA ARG A 197 -10.97 3.21 2.05
C ARG A 197 -9.69 2.39 2.00
N VAL A 198 -9.19 2.14 0.79
CA VAL A 198 -7.99 1.30 0.59
C VAL A 198 -6.94 2.08 -0.20
N PHE A 199 -5.76 2.25 0.39
CA PHE A 199 -4.62 2.98 -0.18
C PHE A 199 -3.42 2.06 -0.31
N THR A 200 -3.02 1.72 -1.53
CA THR A 200 -1.95 0.75 -1.77
C THR A 200 -0.85 1.34 -2.64
N PHE A 201 0.38 0.90 -2.40
CA PHE A 201 1.57 1.44 -3.05
C PHE A 201 2.38 0.30 -3.65
N GLY A 202 2.61 0.31 -4.96
CA GLY A 202 3.33 -0.79 -5.62
C GLY A 202 2.63 -2.13 -5.52
N GLN A 203 1.29 -2.11 -5.41
CA GLN A 203 0.49 -3.32 -5.24
C GLN A 203 0.59 -4.22 -6.49
N PRO A 204 1.00 -5.49 -6.37
CA PRO A 204 0.92 -6.47 -7.45
C PRO A 204 -0.55 -6.82 -7.75
N ARG A 205 -0.85 -7.40 -8.92
CA ARG A 205 -2.21 -7.92 -9.17
C ARG A 205 -2.58 -8.96 -8.10
N THR A 206 -3.62 -8.67 -7.32
CA THR A 206 -3.96 -9.44 -6.12
C THR A 206 -4.82 -10.68 -6.40
N GLY A 207 -5.66 -10.62 -7.43
CA GLY A 207 -6.62 -11.68 -7.73
C GLY A 207 -7.12 -11.63 -9.16
N ASN A 208 -8.17 -12.39 -9.45
CA ASN A 208 -8.82 -12.41 -10.76
C ASN A 208 -9.77 -11.23 -10.96
N ALA A 209 -10.37 -11.14 -12.16
CA ALA A 209 -11.37 -10.11 -12.47
C ALA A 209 -12.55 -10.12 -11.49
N ALA A 210 -13.06 -11.29 -11.10
CA ALA A 210 -14.16 -11.39 -10.15
C ALA A 210 -13.80 -10.84 -8.76
N PHE A 211 -12.55 -11.01 -8.30
CA PHE A 211 -12.08 -10.37 -7.07
C PHE A 211 -11.95 -8.85 -7.21
N ALA A 212 -11.43 -8.36 -8.34
CA ALA A 212 -11.33 -6.93 -8.60
C ALA A 212 -12.73 -6.27 -8.61
N ASP A 213 -13.68 -6.88 -9.29
CA ASP A 213 -15.07 -6.41 -9.36
C ASP A 213 -15.75 -6.47 -7.99
N LEU A 214 -15.55 -7.55 -7.23
CA LEU A 214 -16.07 -7.68 -5.87
C LEU A 214 -15.55 -6.58 -4.93
N LEU A 215 -14.25 -6.27 -4.99
CA LEU A 215 -13.66 -5.21 -4.16
C LEU A 215 -14.24 -3.83 -4.55
N GLU A 216 -14.38 -3.56 -5.85
CA GLU A 216 -14.99 -2.33 -6.35
C GLU A 216 -16.46 -2.20 -5.94
N GLU A 217 -17.22 -3.30 -5.94
CA GLU A 217 -18.63 -3.34 -5.51
C GLU A 217 -18.77 -3.10 -4.00
N LEU A 218 -17.97 -3.78 -3.18
CA LEU A 218 -18.05 -3.68 -1.73
C LEU A 218 -17.62 -2.30 -1.23
N VAL A 219 -16.46 -1.81 -1.71
CA VAL A 219 -15.80 -0.62 -1.15
C VAL A 219 -16.16 0.66 -1.93
N GLY A 220 -16.53 0.55 -3.20
CA GLY A 220 -16.72 1.70 -4.09
C GLY A 220 -15.40 2.14 -4.73
N SER A 221 -15.38 2.22 -6.07
CA SER A 221 -14.17 2.59 -6.85
C SER A 221 -13.56 3.95 -6.49
N GLU A 222 -14.35 4.87 -5.94
CA GLU A 222 -13.92 6.18 -5.43
C GLU A 222 -13.18 6.11 -4.09
N ASN A 223 -13.27 4.98 -3.39
CA ASN A 223 -12.61 4.72 -2.11
C ASN A 223 -11.38 3.82 -2.26
N LEU A 224 -11.02 3.46 -3.50
CA LEU A 224 -9.87 2.62 -3.84
C LEU A 224 -8.78 3.44 -4.55
N TYR A 225 -7.58 3.44 -3.95
CA TYR A 225 -6.43 4.22 -4.37
C TYR A 225 -5.23 3.30 -4.55
N ARG A 226 -4.96 2.90 -5.80
CA ARG A 226 -3.81 2.06 -6.15
C ARG A 226 -2.71 2.93 -6.75
N ALA A 227 -1.70 3.29 -5.97
CA ALA A 227 -0.61 4.12 -6.43
C ALA A 227 0.51 3.31 -7.11
N VAL A 228 0.98 3.82 -8.24
CA VAL A 228 2.13 3.28 -8.96
C VAL A 228 3.16 4.38 -9.15
N HIS A 229 4.43 4.09 -8.91
CA HIS A 229 5.52 5.06 -9.02
C HIS A 229 6.34 4.81 -10.29
N THR A 230 6.38 5.80 -11.17
CA THR A 230 7.18 5.86 -12.39
C THR A 230 7.18 4.55 -13.19
N TRP A 231 8.25 3.76 -13.09
CA TRP A 231 8.49 2.51 -13.82
C TRP A 231 8.58 1.29 -12.89
N ASP A 232 8.02 1.39 -11.69
CA ASP A 232 7.86 0.27 -10.77
C ASP A 232 7.22 -0.92 -11.48
N GLY A 233 7.94 -2.04 -11.52
CA GLY A 233 7.53 -3.24 -12.22
C GLY A 233 6.67 -4.18 -11.39
N VAL A 234 6.56 -3.99 -10.07
CA VAL A 234 5.81 -4.90 -9.19
C VAL A 234 4.31 -4.93 -9.52
N PRO A 235 3.62 -3.80 -9.77
CA PRO A 235 2.22 -3.83 -10.20
C PRO A 235 1.95 -4.71 -11.42
N ALA A 236 2.93 -4.82 -12.32
CA ALA A 236 2.81 -5.60 -13.54
C ALA A 236 3.51 -6.98 -13.48
N ILE A 237 4.08 -7.37 -12.35
CA ILE A 237 4.93 -8.59 -12.23
C ILE A 237 4.16 -9.89 -12.44
N ILE A 238 2.89 -9.96 -12.01
CA ILE A 238 1.98 -11.08 -12.27
C ILE A 238 1.21 -10.79 -13.57
N PRO A 239 1.40 -11.53 -14.67
CA PRO A 239 0.76 -11.21 -15.96
C PRO A 239 -0.76 -11.37 -15.97
N GLN A 240 -1.46 -10.52 -16.73
CA GLN A 240 -2.90 -10.65 -16.97
C GLN A 240 -3.28 -11.97 -17.65
N SER A 241 -2.37 -12.55 -18.45
CA SER A 241 -2.60 -13.83 -19.15
C SER A 241 -2.79 -15.01 -18.21
N LEU A 242 -2.44 -14.87 -16.93
CA LEU A 242 -2.69 -15.87 -15.89
C LEU A 242 -4.05 -15.69 -15.20
N GLY A 243 -4.91 -14.82 -15.73
CA GLY A 243 -6.26 -14.55 -15.20
C GLY A 243 -6.30 -13.49 -14.10
N TYR A 244 -5.17 -12.85 -13.80
CA TYR A 244 -5.08 -11.79 -12.80
C TYR A 244 -5.54 -10.44 -13.36
N ARG A 245 -6.10 -9.62 -12.48
CA ARG A 245 -6.51 -8.25 -12.80
C ARG A 245 -6.35 -7.34 -11.60
N HIS A 246 -5.95 -6.10 -11.86
CA HIS A 246 -6.03 -5.02 -10.88
C HIS A 246 -7.46 -4.59 -10.61
N HIS A 247 -7.71 -4.05 -9.42
CA HIS A 247 -8.89 -3.22 -9.18
C HIS A 247 -8.62 -1.76 -9.59
N SER A 248 -9.69 -1.01 -9.83
CA SER A 248 -9.68 0.46 -9.95
C SER A 248 -9.53 1.11 -8.57
N THR A 249 -9.05 2.34 -8.41
CA THR A 249 -8.54 3.28 -9.42
C THR A 249 -7.03 3.45 -9.27
N GLU A 250 -6.30 3.45 -10.39
CA GLU A 250 -4.86 3.73 -10.37
C GLU A 250 -4.53 5.22 -10.30
N TYR A 251 -3.55 5.54 -9.47
CA TYR A 251 -2.93 6.85 -9.31
C TYR A 251 -1.45 6.74 -9.67
N TRP A 252 -1.12 7.02 -10.93
CA TRP A 252 0.23 6.86 -11.44
C TRP A 252 1.04 8.15 -11.26
N ASN A 253 2.00 8.14 -10.34
CA ASN A 253 3.03 9.18 -10.24
C ASN A 253 4.04 8.96 -11.38
N PHE A 254 3.76 9.53 -12.54
CA PHE A 254 4.50 9.25 -13.78
C PHE A 254 5.81 10.04 -13.88
N GLN A 255 6.04 11.04 -13.02
CA GLN A 255 7.20 11.93 -13.10
C GLN A 255 7.66 12.45 -11.74
N GLU A 256 8.97 12.41 -11.51
CA GLU A 256 9.64 13.02 -10.36
C GLU A 256 10.01 14.50 -10.63
N PRO A 257 10.04 15.38 -9.60
CA PRO A 257 9.69 15.13 -8.20
C PRO A 257 8.18 14.94 -8.01
N PRO A 258 7.74 14.25 -6.93
CA PRO A 258 6.34 13.94 -6.75
C PRO A 258 5.59 15.23 -6.42
N ASN A 259 4.50 15.48 -7.14
CA ASN A 259 3.55 16.54 -6.84
C ASN A 259 2.22 16.25 -7.56
N ARG A 260 1.14 16.91 -7.15
CA ARG A 260 -0.19 16.63 -7.70
C ARG A 260 -0.31 16.73 -9.23
N LYS A 261 0.54 17.53 -9.90
CA LYS A 261 0.53 17.69 -11.37
C LYS A 261 1.22 16.54 -12.10
N ASN A 262 2.09 15.82 -11.40
CA ASN A 262 2.82 14.66 -11.90
C ASN A 262 2.14 13.33 -11.58
N VAL A 263 0.90 13.38 -11.06
CA VAL A 263 0.10 12.20 -10.77
C VAL A 263 -1.11 12.19 -11.70
N ARG A 264 -1.30 11.08 -12.39
CA ARG A 264 -2.44 10.83 -13.25
C ARG A 264 -3.41 9.86 -12.56
N ARG A 265 -4.69 10.23 -12.52
CA ARG A 265 -5.76 9.27 -12.22
C ARG A 265 -6.11 8.52 -13.50
N CYS A 266 -5.98 7.20 -13.47
CA CYS A 266 -6.18 6.31 -14.60
C CYS A 266 -7.62 5.82 -14.66
N THR A 267 -8.03 5.31 -15.83
CA THR A 267 -9.42 4.89 -16.04
C THR A 267 -9.55 3.38 -16.08
N GLY A 268 -10.41 2.83 -15.23
CA GLY A 268 -10.66 1.40 -15.12
C GLY A 268 -9.51 0.63 -14.49
N GLN A 269 -9.54 -0.68 -14.67
CA GLN A 269 -8.69 -1.63 -13.96
C GLN A 269 -7.26 -1.71 -14.52
N GLU A 270 -7.08 -1.59 -15.85
CA GLU A 270 -5.82 -1.83 -16.55
C GLU A 270 -5.57 -0.79 -17.67
N ASP A 271 -5.67 0.51 -17.36
CA ASP A 271 -5.53 1.60 -18.35
C ASP A 271 -4.20 1.50 -19.15
N PRO A 272 -4.24 1.22 -20.47
CA PRO A 272 -3.03 1.03 -21.28
C PRO A 272 -2.24 2.32 -21.48
N ALA A 273 -2.81 3.48 -21.13
CA ALA A 273 -2.14 4.78 -21.20
C ALA A 273 -1.49 5.20 -19.86
N CYS A 274 -1.55 4.35 -18.82
CA CYS A 274 -0.94 4.57 -17.51
C CYS A 274 0.29 3.67 -17.26
N SER A 275 0.51 3.17 -16.04
CA SER A 275 1.69 2.34 -15.74
C SER A 275 1.76 1.08 -16.59
N SER A 276 0.63 0.54 -17.06
CA SER A 276 0.57 -0.55 -18.03
C SER A 276 1.25 -0.24 -19.38
N SER A 277 1.55 1.02 -19.68
CA SER A 277 2.33 1.43 -20.86
C SER A 277 3.84 1.15 -20.71
N ILE A 278 4.30 0.87 -19.48
CA ILE A 278 5.70 0.59 -19.17
C ILE A 278 5.87 -0.93 -18.99
N PRO A 279 6.74 -1.59 -19.78
CA PRO A 279 7.03 -3.00 -19.57
C PRO A 279 7.60 -3.25 -18.16
N SER A 280 7.07 -4.25 -17.46
CA SER A 280 7.62 -4.64 -16.16
C SER A 280 9.07 -5.11 -16.30
N THR A 281 9.91 -4.66 -15.40
CA THR A 281 11.29 -5.16 -15.21
C THR A 281 11.41 -5.96 -13.92
N GLY A 282 10.27 -6.38 -13.35
CA GLY A 282 10.21 -6.94 -12.00
C GLY A 282 10.43 -5.87 -10.92
N ILE A 283 10.96 -6.29 -9.79
CA ILE A 283 11.28 -5.40 -8.66
C ILE A 283 12.45 -4.52 -9.05
N ASN A 284 12.32 -3.21 -8.85
CA ASN A 284 13.32 -2.24 -9.23
C ASN A 284 13.33 -1.04 -8.29
N VAL A 285 14.26 -0.10 -8.46
CA VAL A 285 14.44 1.03 -7.54
C VAL A 285 13.24 1.99 -7.48
N ALA A 286 12.35 1.98 -8.49
CA ALA A 286 11.11 2.76 -8.40
C ALA A 286 10.11 2.13 -7.42
N HIS A 287 10.25 0.85 -7.08
CA HIS A 287 9.43 0.18 -6.09
C HIS A 287 9.74 0.61 -4.64
N ASP A 288 10.87 1.26 -4.37
CA ASP A 288 11.26 1.59 -2.99
C ASP A 288 10.86 3.01 -2.56
N VAL A 289 10.18 3.78 -3.42
CA VAL A 289 9.84 5.18 -3.17
C VAL A 289 8.43 5.49 -3.67
N TYR A 290 7.59 6.10 -2.85
CA TYR A 290 6.29 6.64 -3.27
C TYR A 290 6.08 8.01 -2.65
N PHE A 291 5.66 8.97 -3.47
CA PHE A 291 5.32 10.33 -3.04
C PHE A 291 6.40 11.01 -2.15
N GLY A 292 7.67 10.70 -2.40
CA GLY A 292 8.83 11.24 -1.68
C GLY A 292 9.20 10.47 -0.41
N GLN A 293 8.40 9.49 0.02
CA GLN A 293 8.72 8.58 1.11
C GLN A 293 9.52 7.40 0.57
N VAL A 294 10.68 7.13 1.15
CA VAL A 294 11.41 5.89 0.93
C VAL A 294 10.80 4.81 1.81
N MET A 295 10.44 3.66 1.23
CA MET A 295 9.85 2.49 1.90
C MET A 295 10.90 1.74 2.72
N THR A 296 11.44 2.40 3.73
CA THR A 296 12.55 1.91 4.57
C THR A 296 12.34 2.24 6.04
N THR A 297 13.35 1.99 6.87
CA THR A 297 13.38 2.35 8.28
C THR A 297 13.49 3.87 8.48
N ASP A 298 12.38 4.61 8.30
CA ASP A 298 12.21 5.96 8.82
C ASP A 298 11.55 5.92 10.21
N ALA A 299 12.40 5.93 11.24
CA ALA A 299 11.95 5.88 12.63
C ALA A 299 11.12 7.10 13.06
N THR A 300 11.20 8.22 12.32
CA THR A 300 10.44 9.43 12.67
C THR A 300 8.94 9.26 12.47
N LEU A 301 8.52 8.29 11.66
CA LEU A 301 7.13 7.93 11.42
C LEU A 301 6.47 7.19 12.60
N CYS A 302 7.21 6.90 13.66
CA CYS A 302 6.75 6.09 14.79
C CYS A 302 6.91 6.80 16.15
N LEU A 303 7.21 8.09 16.12
CA LEU A 303 7.42 8.93 17.30
C LEU A 303 6.11 9.51 17.83
#